data_AF-A0A1Q6L8I2-F1
#
_entry.id   AF-A0A1Q6L8I2-F1
#
_cell.length_a   1.000
_cell.length_b   1.000
_cell.length_c   1.000
_cell.angle_alpha   90.00
_cell.angle_beta   90.00
_cell.angle_gamma   90.00
#
_symmetry.space_group_name_H-M   'P 1'
#
loop_
_entity.id
_entity.type
_entity.pdbx_description
1 polymer ?
#
loop_
_entity_poly.entity_id
_entity_poly.type
_entity_poly.pdbx_seq_one_letter_code
_entity_poly.pdbx_strand_id
1 'polypeptide(L)'
;MNKKKVFKTIGILVLIIVILMLLYVIRNTIIVTKLQKNIKEYTSKTNFSIKVTNLTSETSKMTVNYYKKDNKEAVILERNVDENSVKMSFYNNGERRDLFIETNDKKTVQVNTKNQLLGLNITDSLQTDNVWQTILYSSIARIKAENVNGKECYKVSNFYSPYWMYGDNINEFYIEKDTGLLIKTVIDDEIAVREYSFDDVEDSAFVEPDIGLYTVVEEN
;
A
#
# COMPACT_ATOMS: atom_id res chain seq x y z
N MET A 1 56.26 -16.78 5.01
CA MET A 1 55.38 -15.65 5.41
C MET A 1 55.07 -15.76 6.91
N ASN A 2 55.30 -14.71 7.72
CA ASN A 2 55.15 -14.80 9.18
C ASN A 2 53.66 -14.94 9.55
N LYS A 3 53.23 -16.10 10.05
CA LYS A 3 51.82 -16.44 10.35
C LYS A 3 51.12 -15.34 11.16
N LYS A 4 51.82 -14.71 12.11
CA LYS A 4 51.30 -13.61 12.93
C LYS A 4 50.98 -12.34 12.14
N LYS A 5 51.78 -12.02 11.10
CA LYS A 5 51.48 -10.89 10.19
C LYS A 5 50.26 -11.20 9.31
N VAL A 6 50.11 -12.44 8.85
CA VAL A 6 48.96 -12.87 8.03
C VAL A 6 47.64 -12.78 8.79
N PHE A 7 47.58 -13.32 10.02
CA PHE A 7 46.39 -13.23 10.86
C PHE A 7 46.02 -11.79 11.21
N LYS A 8 47.00 -10.91 11.45
CA LYS A 8 46.75 -9.49 11.71
C LYS A 8 46.14 -8.79 10.48
N THR A 9 46.64 -9.08 9.28
CA THR A 9 46.09 -8.51 8.03
C THR A 9 44.66 -9.00 7.77
N ILE A 10 44.39 -10.30 7.97
CA ILE A 10 43.04 -10.87 7.83
C ILE A 10 42.08 -10.24 8.84
N GLY A 11 42.50 -10.08 10.10
CA GLY A 11 41.67 -9.45 11.14
C GLY A 11 41.28 -8.01 10.80
N ILE A 12 42.21 -7.23 10.23
CA ILE A 12 41.91 -5.85 9.79
C ILE A 12 40.91 -5.86 8.63
N LEU A 13 41.06 -6.76 7.65
CA LEU A 13 40.12 -6.90 6.53
C LEU A 13 38.70 -7.25 7.01
N VAL A 14 38.58 -8.21 7.93
CA VAL A 14 37.29 -8.58 8.53
C VAL A 14 36.66 -7.38 9.26
N LEU A 15 37.45 -6.63 10.03
CA LEU A 15 36.95 -5.46 10.75
C LEU A 15 36.41 -4.38 9.80
N ILE A 16 37.08 -4.14 8.67
CA ILE A 16 36.63 -3.19 7.65
C ILE A 16 35.27 -3.62 7.08
N ILE A 17 35.11 -4.91 6.75
CA ILE A 17 33.84 -5.45 6.23
C ILE A 17 32.71 -5.28 7.25
N VAL A 18 32.98 -5.55 8.53
CA VAL A 18 32.01 -5.36 9.62
C VAL A 18 31.59 -3.90 9.74
N ILE A 19 32.54 -2.95 9.69
CA ILE A 19 32.23 -1.52 9.75
C ILE A 19 31.36 -1.08 8.57
N LEU A 20 31.68 -1.53 7.35
CA LEU A 20 30.87 -1.23 6.16
C LEU A 20 29.44 -1.78 6.28
N MET A 21 29.30 -3.00 6.80
CA MET A 21 28.00 -3.60 7.07
C MET A 21 27.22 -2.79 8.11
N LEU A 22 27.85 -2.38 9.22
CA LEU A 22 27.22 -1.55 10.24
C LEU A 22 26.75 -0.20 9.68
N LEU A 23 27.58 0.48 8.90
CA LEU A 23 27.21 1.75 8.25
C LEU A 23 26.02 1.57 7.31
N TYR A 24 25.97 0.46 6.57
CA TYR A 24 24.84 0.10 5.71
C TYR A 24 23.55 -0.09 6.50
N VAL A 25 23.58 -0.89 7.57
CA VAL A 25 22.42 -1.13 8.43
C VAL A 25 21.96 0.18 9.09
N ILE A 26 22.88 0.97 9.65
CA ILE A 26 22.55 2.25 10.29
C ILE A 26 21.87 3.20 9.30
N ARG A 27 22.41 3.38 8.09
CA ARG A 27 21.80 4.21 7.04
C ARG A 27 20.36 3.76 6.76
N ASN A 28 20.16 2.47 6.52
CA ASN A 28 18.84 1.94 6.17
C ASN A 28 17.85 2.10 7.34
N THR A 29 18.26 1.77 8.57
CA THR A 29 17.42 1.93 9.77
C THR A 29 16.99 3.38 9.98
N ILE A 30 17.88 4.35 9.72
CA ILE A 30 17.54 5.78 9.81
C ILE A 30 16.47 6.14 8.78
N ILE A 31 16.62 5.68 7.53
CA ILE A 31 15.63 5.92 6.47
C ILE A 31 14.28 5.31 6.84
N VAL A 32 14.26 4.03 7.22
CA VAL A 32 13.02 3.32 7.60
C VAL A 32 12.34 4.02 8.77
N THR A 33 13.07 4.28 9.87
CA THR A 33 12.52 4.96 11.05
C THR A 33 11.95 6.34 10.71
N LYS A 34 12.59 7.08 9.79
CA LYS A 34 12.08 8.37 9.31
C LYS A 34 10.74 8.20 8.58
N LEU A 35 10.64 7.24 7.66
CA LEU A 35 9.40 6.98 6.91
C LEU A 35 8.26 6.54 7.84
N GLN A 36 8.53 5.59 8.75
CA GLN A 36 7.59 5.13 9.78
C GLN A 36 7.12 6.28 10.68
N LYS A 37 7.98 7.27 10.96
CA LYS A 37 7.61 8.47 11.72
C LYS A 37 6.70 9.39 10.89
N ASN A 38 7.08 9.66 9.65
CA ASN A 38 6.41 10.64 8.80
C ASN A 38 4.98 10.22 8.46
N ILE A 39 4.74 8.92 8.26
CA ILE A 39 3.41 8.44 7.88
C ILE A 39 2.36 8.57 9.01
N LYS A 40 2.79 8.68 10.28
CA LYS A 40 1.89 8.71 11.46
C LYS A 40 0.88 9.86 11.43
N GLU A 41 1.22 10.98 10.80
CA GLU A 41 0.30 12.09 10.62
C GLU A 41 -0.90 11.70 9.76
N TYR A 42 -0.70 10.80 8.79
CA TYR A 42 -1.70 10.39 7.82
C TYR A 42 -2.51 9.17 8.26
N THR A 43 -1.89 8.22 8.99
CA THR A 43 -2.59 7.00 9.44
C THR A 43 -3.72 7.26 10.44
N SER A 44 -3.75 8.44 11.05
CA SER A 44 -4.81 8.87 11.97
C SER A 44 -5.90 9.75 11.33
N LYS A 45 -5.74 10.13 10.05
CA LYS A 45 -6.71 10.97 9.34
C LYS A 45 -8.02 10.23 9.14
N THR A 46 -9.12 10.93 9.33
CA THR A 46 -10.48 10.42 9.07
C THR A 46 -11.13 11.03 7.84
N ASN A 47 -10.47 11.97 7.16
CA ASN A 47 -10.94 12.57 5.91
C ASN A 47 -9.85 12.44 4.85
N PHE A 48 -10.00 11.46 3.95
CA PHE A 48 -9.06 11.23 2.86
C PHE A 48 -9.67 10.37 1.75
N SER A 49 -9.09 10.47 0.57
CA SER A 49 -9.35 9.55 -0.54
C SER A 49 -8.07 8.85 -0.99
N ILE A 50 -8.21 7.61 -1.45
CA ILE A 50 -7.15 6.84 -2.08
C ILE A 50 -7.65 6.35 -3.43
N LYS A 51 -6.94 6.71 -4.50
CA LYS A 51 -7.16 6.11 -5.81
C LYS A 51 -6.03 5.14 -6.09
N VAL A 52 -6.38 3.88 -6.31
CA VAL A 52 -5.47 2.82 -6.68
C VAL A 52 -5.72 2.44 -8.12
N THR A 53 -4.69 2.47 -8.96
CA THR A 53 -4.75 1.92 -10.32
C THR A 53 -3.83 0.71 -10.37
N ASN A 54 -4.41 -0.48 -10.58
CA ASN A 54 -3.67 -1.71 -10.78
C ASN A 54 -3.56 -2.01 -12.27
N LEU A 55 -2.34 -2.35 -12.67
CA LEU A 55 -1.99 -2.88 -13.97
C LEU A 55 -1.60 -4.35 -13.72
N THR A 56 -2.54 -5.26 -13.99
CA THR A 56 -2.32 -6.71 -13.90
C THR A 56 -1.89 -7.31 -15.24
N SER A 57 -2.31 -6.71 -16.37
CA SER A 57 -1.88 -7.03 -17.74
C SER A 57 -2.14 -5.82 -18.65
N GLU A 58 -1.69 -5.86 -19.91
CA GLU A 58 -2.04 -4.82 -20.90
C GLU A 58 -3.56 -4.70 -21.14
N THR A 59 -4.33 -5.76 -20.86
CA THR A 59 -5.78 -5.86 -21.16
C THR A 59 -6.70 -5.76 -19.94
N SER A 60 -6.15 -5.80 -18.72
CA SER A 60 -6.94 -5.72 -17.47
C SER A 60 -6.47 -4.53 -16.64
N LYS A 61 -7.25 -3.46 -16.69
CA LYS A 61 -7.09 -2.28 -15.83
C LYS A 61 -8.15 -2.30 -14.74
N MET A 62 -7.70 -2.23 -13.49
CA MET A 62 -8.59 -2.08 -12.34
C MET A 62 -8.30 -0.74 -11.67
N THR A 63 -9.34 0.02 -11.38
CA THR A 63 -9.27 1.25 -10.59
C THR A 63 -10.11 1.07 -9.34
N VAL A 64 -9.56 1.41 -8.19
CA VAL A 64 -10.27 1.45 -6.92
C VAL A 64 -10.21 2.87 -6.40
N ASN A 65 -11.36 3.51 -6.24
CA ASN A 65 -11.47 4.78 -5.54
C ASN A 65 -12.04 4.50 -4.16
N TYR A 66 -11.30 4.88 -3.13
CA TYR A 66 -11.72 4.77 -1.74
C TYR A 66 -11.86 6.17 -1.16
N TYR A 67 -12.94 6.38 -0.41
CA TYR A 67 -13.25 7.63 0.28
C TYR A 67 -13.55 7.33 1.73
N LYS A 68 -12.98 8.12 2.63
CA LYS A 68 -13.26 8.08 4.05
C LYS A 68 -13.52 9.49 4.56
N LYS A 69 -14.58 9.63 5.34
CA LYS A 69 -14.91 10.85 6.08
C LYS A 69 -15.59 10.48 7.39
N ASP A 70 -14.86 10.65 8.48
CA ASP A 70 -15.28 10.27 9.84
C ASP A 70 -15.66 8.79 9.92
N ASN A 71 -16.94 8.48 10.12
CA ASN A 71 -17.48 7.13 10.17
C ASN A 71 -18.06 6.64 8.84
N LYS A 72 -17.99 7.46 7.77
CA LYS A 72 -18.48 7.11 6.43
C LYS A 72 -17.35 6.61 5.56
N GLU A 73 -17.63 5.57 4.79
CA GLU A 73 -16.70 4.97 3.85
C GLU A 73 -17.41 4.65 2.53
N ALA A 74 -16.75 4.89 1.41
CA ALA A 74 -17.20 4.47 0.10
C ALA A 74 -16.04 3.84 -0.68
N VAL A 75 -16.30 2.72 -1.35
CA VAL A 75 -15.34 2.02 -2.21
C VAL A 75 -15.98 1.84 -3.57
N ILE A 76 -15.34 2.33 -4.63
CA ILE A 76 -15.78 2.16 -6.01
C ILE A 76 -14.67 1.44 -6.75
N LEU A 77 -14.89 0.16 -7.06
CA LEU A 77 -14.02 -0.67 -7.86
C LEU A 77 -14.58 -0.76 -9.28
N GLU A 78 -13.77 -0.39 -10.26
CA GLU A 78 -14.07 -0.54 -11.67
C GLU A 78 -13.00 -1.40 -12.31
N ARG A 79 -13.42 -2.49 -12.93
CA ARG A 79 -12.54 -3.40 -13.67
C ARG A 79 -13.07 -3.56 -15.08
N ASN A 80 -12.19 -3.29 -16.05
CA ASN A 80 -12.46 -3.53 -17.46
C ASN A 80 -11.52 -4.65 -17.94
N VAL A 81 -12.10 -5.69 -18.52
CA VAL A 81 -11.38 -6.79 -19.17
C VAL A 81 -12.01 -6.97 -20.54
N ASP A 82 -11.28 -6.60 -21.59
CA ASP A 82 -11.77 -6.57 -22.98
C ASP A 82 -13.08 -5.75 -23.10
N GLU A 83 -14.19 -6.37 -23.51
CA GLU A 83 -15.51 -5.73 -23.61
C GLU A 83 -16.34 -5.81 -22.31
N ASN A 84 -15.87 -6.56 -21.31
CA ASN A 84 -16.59 -6.76 -20.06
C ASN A 84 -16.19 -5.70 -19.03
N SER A 85 -17.18 -4.92 -18.59
CA SER A 85 -17.03 -3.99 -17.48
C SER A 85 -17.75 -4.53 -16.24
N VAL A 86 -17.07 -4.46 -15.10
CA VAL A 86 -17.66 -4.70 -13.79
C VAL A 86 -17.37 -3.51 -12.92
N LYS A 87 -18.43 -2.91 -12.37
CA LYS A 87 -18.36 -1.87 -11.37
C LYS A 87 -19.00 -2.37 -10.08
N MET A 88 -18.25 -2.27 -9.00
CA MET A 88 -18.70 -2.58 -7.66
C MET A 88 -18.60 -1.30 -6.83
N SER A 89 -19.71 -0.87 -6.23
CA SER A 89 -19.72 0.28 -5.34
C SER A 89 -20.25 -0.14 -3.98
N PHE A 90 -19.47 0.09 -2.93
CA PHE A 90 -19.83 -0.21 -1.56
C PHE A 90 -19.89 1.07 -0.76
N TYR A 91 -20.98 1.26 -0.03
CA TYR A 91 -21.20 2.42 0.80
C TYR A 91 -21.46 1.97 2.23
N ASN A 92 -20.78 2.61 3.18
CA ASN A 92 -21.03 2.48 4.60
C ASN A 92 -21.25 3.88 5.15
N ASN A 93 -22.48 4.19 5.56
CA ASN A 93 -22.83 5.50 6.11
C ASN A 93 -22.77 5.54 7.65
N GLY A 94 -22.33 4.44 8.29
CA GLY A 94 -22.27 4.27 9.74
C GLY A 94 -23.49 3.55 10.33
N GLU A 95 -24.63 3.53 9.63
CA GLU A 95 -25.86 2.85 10.05
C GLU A 95 -26.19 1.64 9.17
N ARG A 96 -25.95 1.79 7.87
CA ARG A 96 -26.26 0.83 6.82
C ARG A 96 -25.07 0.65 5.90
N ARG A 97 -24.93 -0.57 5.39
CA ARG A 97 -23.95 -0.93 4.37
C ARG A 97 -24.65 -1.46 3.15
N ASP A 98 -24.36 -0.90 1.98
CA ASP A 98 -24.97 -1.33 0.73
C ASP A 98 -23.89 -1.65 -0.30
N LEU A 99 -24.12 -2.73 -1.04
CA LEU A 99 -23.23 -3.21 -2.09
C LEU A 99 -23.97 -3.22 -3.43
N PHE A 100 -23.54 -2.36 -4.34
CA PHE A 100 -24.02 -2.27 -5.71
C PHE A 100 -23.04 -2.99 -6.63
N ILE A 101 -23.56 -3.84 -7.52
CA ILE A 101 -22.78 -4.53 -8.54
C ILE A 101 -23.45 -4.26 -9.89
N GLU A 102 -22.71 -3.65 -10.79
CA GLU A 102 -23.10 -3.38 -12.16
C GLU A 102 -22.18 -4.17 -13.10
N THR A 103 -22.77 -4.95 -13.99
CA THR A 103 -22.10 -5.54 -15.15
C THR A 103 -22.80 -5.07 -16.41
N ASN A 104 -22.27 -5.41 -17.59
CA ASN A 104 -22.89 -5.06 -18.87
C ASN A 104 -24.38 -5.44 -18.96
N ASP A 105 -24.77 -6.57 -18.36
CA ASP A 105 -26.12 -7.13 -18.50
C ASP A 105 -27.05 -6.89 -17.31
N LYS A 106 -26.50 -6.60 -16.12
CA LYS A 106 -27.28 -6.58 -14.88
C LYS A 106 -26.79 -5.56 -13.88
N LYS A 107 -27.75 -5.06 -13.09
CA LYS A 107 -27.51 -4.22 -11.92
C LYS A 107 -28.19 -4.85 -10.72
N THR A 108 -27.39 -5.19 -9.71
CA THR A 108 -27.88 -5.82 -8.48
C THR A 108 -27.43 -5.04 -7.26
N VAL A 109 -28.24 -5.07 -6.21
CA VAL A 109 -27.91 -4.43 -4.93
C VAL A 109 -28.17 -5.38 -3.77
N GLN A 110 -27.24 -5.44 -2.83
CA GLN A 110 -27.42 -6.05 -1.51
C GLN A 110 -27.57 -4.92 -0.50
N VAL A 111 -28.78 -4.78 0.04
CA VAL A 111 -29.11 -3.72 1.01
C VAL A 111 -28.82 -4.20 2.42
N ASN A 112 -28.22 -3.35 3.23
CA ASN A 112 -27.81 -3.66 4.61
C ASN A 112 -26.96 -4.95 4.73
N THR A 113 -26.02 -5.09 3.81
CA THR A 113 -25.14 -6.24 3.69
C THR A 113 -24.25 -6.39 4.93
N LYS A 114 -24.11 -7.62 5.42
CA LYS A 114 -23.10 -8.01 6.41
C LYS A 114 -21.71 -8.08 5.81
N ASN A 115 -21.58 -8.18 4.48
CA ASN A 115 -20.29 -8.18 3.80
C ASN A 115 -19.44 -7.01 4.27
N GLN A 116 -18.17 -7.33 4.50
CA GLN A 116 -17.13 -6.35 4.77
C GLN A 116 -16.24 -6.31 3.55
N LEU A 117 -16.28 -5.19 2.83
CA LEU A 117 -15.23 -4.90 1.86
C LEU A 117 -14.00 -4.41 2.63
N LEU A 118 -12.84 -4.96 2.25
CA LEU A 118 -11.55 -4.57 2.83
C LEU A 118 -11.34 -3.08 2.56
N GLY A 119 -11.52 -2.26 3.59
CA GLY A 119 -11.26 -0.82 3.52
C GLY A 119 -9.78 -0.59 3.20
N LEU A 120 -9.51 0.39 2.32
CA LEU A 120 -8.14 0.82 2.04
C LEU A 120 -7.71 1.81 3.11
N ASN A 121 -7.12 1.30 4.19
CA ASN A 121 -6.50 2.16 5.19
C ASN A 121 -5.13 2.65 4.72
N ILE A 122 -4.74 3.83 5.20
CA ILE A 122 -3.37 4.31 5.08
C ILE A 122 -2.53 3.50 6.07
N THR A 123 -1.61 2.70 5.55
CA THR A 123 -0.77 1.81 6.35
C THR A 123 0.71 2.10 6.14
N ASP A 124 1.48 1.87 7.20
CA ASP A 124 2.93 1.92 7.14
C ASP A 124 3.46 0.68 6.40
N SER A 125 4.05 0.90 5.22
CA SER A 125 4.60 -0.19 4.40
C SER A 125 5.80 -0.89 5.00
N LEU A 126 6.41 -0.28 6.01
CA LEU A 126 7.60 -0.76 6.69
C LEU A 126 7.32 -1.05 8.17
N GLN A 127 6.05 -1.24 8.56
CA GLN A 127 5.67 -1.45 9.95
C GLN A 127 6.43 -2.62 10.58
N THR A 128 6.87 -2.43 11.82
CA THR A 128 7.54 -3.45 12.63
C THR A 128 7.08 -3.36 14.08
N ASP A 129 7.14 -4.46 14.82
CA ASP A 129 6.69 -4.50 16.21
C ASP A 129 7.61 -3.72 17.16
N ASN A 130 8.91 -3.65 16.83
CA ASN A 130 9.90 -3.01 17.67
C ASN A 130 11.18 -2.67 16.88
N VAL A 131 12.07 -1.91 17.52
CA VAL A 131 13.33 -1.45 16.96
C VAL A 131 14.25 -2.59 16.53
N TRP A 132 14.24 -3.74 17.21
CA TRP A 132 15.08 -4.87 16.82
C TRP A 132 14.65 -5.47 15.49
N GLN A 133 13.34 -5.62 15.26
CA GLN A 133 12.82 -6.00 13.95
C GLN A 133 13.15 -4.94 12.89
N THR A 134 13.02 -3.65 13.21
CA THR A 134 13.40 -2.57 12.28
C THR A 134 14.86 -2.68 11.85
N ILE A 135 15.78 -2.92 12.79
CA ILE A 135 17.22 -3.10 12.50
C ILE A 135 17.45 -4.37 11.67
N LEU A 136 16.83 -5.48 12.04
CA LEU A 136 16.97 -6.76 11.35
C LEU A 136 16.53 -6.65 9.89
N TYR A 137 15.32 -6.15 9.62
CA TYR A 137 14.81 -6.01 8.27
C TYR A 137 15.56 -4.93 7.47
N SER A 138 16.02 -3.86 8.11
CA SER A 138 16.87 -2.84 7.48
C SER A 138 18.24 -3.38 7.05
N SER A 139 18.76 -4.42 7.72
CA SER A 139 20.07 -5.00 7.42
C SER A 139 20.14 -5.72 6.07
N ILE A 140 19.00 -6.24 5.61
CA ILE A 140 18.86 -6.97 4.34
C ILE A 140 18.10 -6.17 3.27
N ALA A 141 17.38 -5.13 3.68
CA ALA A 141 16.66 -4.24 2.77
C ALA A 141 17.61 -3.54 1.80
N ARG A 142 17.16 -3.33 0.57
CA ARG A 142 17.83 -2.52 -0.45
C ARG A 142 17.03 -1.24 -0.66
N ILE A 143 17.65 -0.10 -0.38
CA ILE A 143 17.00 1.22 -0.42
C ILE A 143 17.72 2.14 -1.39
N LYS A 144 17.01 2.54 -2.45
CA LYS A 144 17.48 3.45 -3.50
C LYS A 144 16.53 4.64 -3.64
N ALA A 145 17.08 5.81 -3.99
CA ALA A 145 16.24 6.96 -4.34
C ALA A 145 15.72 6.80 -5.77
N GLU A 146 14.46 7.17 -6.00
CA GLU A 146 13.81 7.07 -7.31
C GLU A 146 12.75 8.18 -7.42
N ASN A 147 12.37 8.56 -8.65
CA ASN A 147 11.26 9.49 -8.87
C ASN A 147 10.06 8.73 -9.42
N VAL A 148 8.90 8.90 -8.80
CA VAL A 148 7.64 8.30 -9.25
C VAL A 148 6.61 9.39 -9.38
N ASN A 149 6.12 9.64 -10.60
CA ASN A 149 5.09 10.65 -10.88
C ASN A 149 5.43 12.05 -10.32
N GLY A 150 6.71 12.45 -10.41
CA GLY A 150 7.17 13.74 -9.91
C GLY A 150 7.49 13.77 -8.40
N LYS A 151 7.16 12.71 -7.65
CA LYS A 151 7.47 12.59 -6.22
C LYS A 151 8.83 11.95 -6.01
N GLU A 152 9.60 12.50 -5.07
CA GLU A 152 10.82 11.86 -4.60
C GLU A 152 10.48 10.69 -3.69
N CYS A 153 10.90 9.48 -4.09
CA CYS A 153 10.61 8.25 -3.37
C CYS A 153 11.89 7.52 -2.97
N TYR A 154 11.76 6.65 -1.98
CA TYR A 154 12.64 5.50 -1.81
C TYR A 154 12.00 4.28 -2.44
N LYS A 155 12.72 3.60 -3.33
CA LYS A 155 12.46 2.22 -3.69
C LYS A 155 13.08 1.32 -2.63
N VAL A 156 12.23 0.55 -1.94
CA VAL A 156 12.60 -0.40 -0.90
C VAL A 156 12.25 -1.81 -1.37
N SER A 157 13.24 -2.71 -1.34
CA SER A 157 13.04 -4.14 -1.54
C SER A 157 13.75 -4.96 -0.47
N ASN A 158 13.40 -6.23 -0.33
CA ASN A 158 13.92 -7.14 0.72
C ASN A 158 13.71 -6.63 2.15
N PHE A 159 12.67 -5.84 2.40
CA PHE A 159 12.22 -5.49 3.74
C PHE A 159 10.97 -6.30 4.07
N TYR A 160 11.07 -7.21 5.04
CA TYR A 160 10.04 -8.20 5.36
C TYR A 160 9.24 -7.82 6.62
N SER A 161 8.46 -6.74 6.52
CA SER A 161 7.44 -6.38 7.51
C SER A 161 6.45 -7.55 7.70
N PRO A 162 6.11 -7.94 8.93
CA PRO A 162 5.11 -8.98 9.17
C PRO A 162 3.68 -8.55 8.82
N TYR A 163 3.47 -7.27 8.47
CA TYR A 163 2.16 -6.67 8.18
C TYR A 163 1.89 -6.50 6.68
N TRP A 164 2.77 -7.02 5.83
CA TRP A 164 2.63 -6.95 4.38
C TRP A 164 2.55 -8.31 3.73
N MET A 165 1.75 -8.38 2.68
CA MET A 165 1.74 -9.52 1.77
C MET A 165 2.86 -9.33 0.74
N TYR A 166 3.61 -10.41 0.50
CA TYR A 166 4.73 -10.44 -0.42
C TYR A 166 4.43 -11.43 -1.54
N GLY A 167 4.90 -11.09 -2.74
CA GLY A 167 5.01 -12.00 -3.86
C GLY A 167 6.17 -12.97 -3.69
N ASP A 168 6.24 -13.96 -4.56
CA ASP A 168 7.24 -15.02 -4.51
C ASP A 168 8.63 -14.54 -4.97
N ASN A 169 8.67 -13.58 -5.91
CA ASN A 169 9.88 -13.19 -6.62
C ASN A 169 10.22 -11.71 -6.45
N ILE A 170 9.26 -10.82 -6.73
CA ILE A 170 9.50 -9.37 -6.74
C ILE A 170 8.65 -8.71 -5.66
N ASN A 171 9.29 -7.89 -4.84
CA ASN A 171 8.66 -7.14 -3.77
C ASN A 171 9.32 -5.77 -3.66
N GLU A 172 8.77 -4.79 -4.36
CA GLU A 172 9.26 -3.41 -4.36
C GLU A 172 8.19 -2.43 -3.91
N PHE A 173 8.53 -1.63 -2.90
CA PHE A 173 7.71 -0.56 -2.36
C PHE A 173 8.35 0.77 -2.70
N TYR A 174 7.57 1.69 -3.27
CA TYR A 174 8.00 3.03 -3.63
C TYR A 174 7.30 4.00 -2.68
N ILE A 175 8.06 4.56 -1.74
CA ILE A 175 7.54 5.32 -0.61
C ILE A 175 8.02 6.76 -0.71
N GLU A 176 7.11 7.72 -0.68
CA GLU A 176 7.43 9.14 -0.75
C GLU A 176 8.27 9.57 0.46
N LYS A 177 9.40 10.23 0.21
CA LYS A 177 10.41 10.50 1.25
C LYS A 177 9.91 11.41 2.37
N ASP A 178 9.06 12.36 2.03
CA ASP A 178 8.62 13.41 2.95
C ASP A 178 7.45 12.95 3.81
N THR A 179 6.53 12.18 3.24
CA THR A 179 5.28 11.77 3.91
C THR A 179 5.33 10.34 4.46
N GLY A 180 6.17 9.47 3.90
CA GLY A 180 6.13 8.04 4.19
C GLY A 180 4.97 7.30 3.52
N LEU A 181 4.19 7.95 2.65
CA LEU A 181 3.07 7.33 1.94
C LEU A 181 3.57 6.39 0.83
N LEU A 182 2.89 5.25 0.68
CA LEU A 182 3.17 4.27 -0.35
C LEU A 182 2.59 4.71 -1.69
N ILE A 183 3.44 5.08 -2.64
CA ILE A 183 3.02 5.62 -3.95
C ILE A 183 2.87 4.52 -5.00
N LYS A 184 3.74 3.50 -4.97
CA LYS A 184 3.71 2.40 -5.93
C LYS A 184 4.17 1.10 -5.29
N THR A 185 3.58 -0.01 -5.71
CA THR A 185 4.09 -1.36 -5.46
C THR A 185 4.35 -2.07 -6.78
N VAL A 186 5.39 -2.89 -6.79
CA VAL A 186 5.62 -3.91 -7.81
C VAL A 186 5.77 -5.23 -7.05
N ILE A 187 4.75 -6.08 -7.16
CA ILE A 187 4.70 -7.38 -6.49
C ILE A 187 4.48 -8.42 -7.56
N ASP A 188 5.51 -9.22 -7.82
CA ASP A 188 5.59 -10.11 -8.99
C ASP A 188 5.19 -9.39 -10.27
N ASP A 189 4.08 -9.79 -10.90
CA ASP A 189 3.57 -9.21 -12.15
C ASP A 189 2.58 -8.06 -11.93
N GLU A 190 2.21 -7.75 -10.68
CA GLU A 190 1.24 -6.71 -10.36
C GLU A 190 1.93 -5.37 -10.03
N ILE A 191 1.52 -4.32 -10.77
CA ILE A 191 1.90 -2.95 -10.48
C ILE A 191 0.68 -2.19 -9.99
N ALA A 192 0.76 -1.65 -8.78
CA ALA A 192 -0.28 -0.77 -8.24
C ALA A 192 0.29 0.62 -7.97
N VAL A 193 -0.39 1.66 -8.45
CA VAL A 193 -0.05 3.07 -8.19
C VAL A 193 -1.16 3.69 -7.35
N ARG A 194 -0.77 4.44 -6.33
CA ARG A 194 -1.67 5.08 -5.36
C ARG A 194 -1.54 6.59 -5.43
N GLU A 195 -2.68 7.26 -5.47
CA GLU A 195 -2.83 8.70 -5.33
C GLU A 195 -3.66 8.95 -4.06
N TYR A 196 -3.25 9.95 -3.28
CA TYR A 196 -3.87 10.31 -2.01
C TYR A 196 -4.37 11.75 -2.09
N SER A 197 -5.54 11.99 -1.52
CA SER A 197 -6.00 13.33 -1.19
C SER A 197 -6.51 13.37 0.24
N PHE A 198 -6.35 14.52 0.89
CA PHE A 198 -6.58 14.68 2.33
C PHE A 198 -7.44 15.90 2.60
N ASP A 199 -8.32 15.76 3.59
CA ASP A 199 -9.16 16.85 4.09
C ASP A 199 -10.05 17.51 3.00
N ASP A 200 -10.33 16.78 1.90
CA ASP A 200 -11.04 17.25 0.72
C ASP A 200 -12.23 16.36 0.32
N VAL A 201 -12.54 15.31 1.09
CA VAL A 201 -13.68 14.45 0.79
C VAL A 201 -14.98 15.16 1.17
N GLU A 202 -15.82 15.36 0.17
CA GLU A 202 -17.15 15.93 0.30
C GLU A 202 -18.22 14.86 0.53
N ASP A 203 -19.36 15.25 1.09
CA ASP A 203 -20.47 14.32 1.36
C ASP A 203 -21.07 13.73 0.08
N SER A 204 -20.85 14.39 -1.06
CA SER A 204 -21.22 13.93 -2.40
C SER A 204 -20.57 12.59 -2.77
N ALA A 205 -19.39 12.26 -2.20
CA ALA A 205 -18.70 10.98 -2.43
C ALA A 205 -19.46 9.78 -1.84
N PHE A 206 -20.42 10.01 -0.93
CA PHE A 206 -21.19 8.97 -0.25
C PHE A 206 -22.65 8.90 -0.73
N VAL A 207 -23.00 9.63 -1.80
CA VAL A 207 -24.33 9.54 -2.38
C VAL A 207 -24.45 8.22 -3.13
N GLU A 208 -25.31 7.34 -2.61
CA GLU A 208 -25.59 6.06 -3.21
C GLU A 208 -26.35 6.18 -4.55
N PRO A 209 -26.19 5.23 -5.47
CA PRO A 209 -27.05 5.10 -6.64
C PRO A 209 -28.53 4.91 -6.25
N ASP A 210 -29.45 5.31 -7.13
CA ASP A 210 -30.87 5.04 -6.93
C ASP A 210 -31.15 3.53 -6.95
N ILE A 211 -31.50 2.99 -5.78
CA ILE A 211 -31.83 1.57 -5.56
C ILE A 211 -32.97 1.11 -6.49
N GLY A 212 -33.90 1.98 -6.87
CA GLY A 212 -35.01 1.65 -7.77
C GLY A 212 -34.56 1.20 -9.17
N LEU A 213 -33.29 1.44 -9.52
CA LEU A 213 -32.68 1.00 -10.79
C LEU A 213 -31.98 -0.36 -10.69
N TYR A 214 -32.04 -1.03 -9.53
CA TYR A 214 -31.30 -2.27 -9.25
C TYR A 214 -32.24 -3.41 -8.84
N THR A 215 -31.87 -4.62 -9.22
CA THR A 215 -32.51 -5.83 -8.68
C THR A 215 -31.95 -6.12 -7.29
N VAL A 216 -32.80 -6.11 -6.26
CA VAL A 216 -32.39 -6.46 -4.90
C VAL A 216 -32.10 -7.97 -4.83
N VAL A 217 -30.96 -8.33 -4.27
CA VAL A 217 -30.56 -9.72 -4.04
C VAL A 217 -30.25 -9.94 -2.56
N GLU A 218 -30.66 -11.08 -2.01
CA GLU A 218 -30.37 -11.45 -0.62
C GLU A 218 -28.90 -11.92 -0.47
N GLU A 219 -28.35 -11.77 0.73
CA GLU A 219 -27.05 -12.37 1.05
C GLU A 219 -27.19 -13.90 1.13
N ASN A 220 -26.32 -14.61 0.42
CA ASN A 220 -26.16 -16.06 0.58
C ASN A 220 -25.30 -16.41 1.80
#